data_AF-A0A484V6A8-F1
#
_entry.id   AF-A0A484V6A8-F1
#
_cell.length_a   1.000
_cell.length_b   1.000
_cell.length_c   1.000
_cell.angle_alpha   90.00
_cell.angle_beta   90.00
_cell.angle_gamma   90.00
#
_symmetry.space_group_name_H-M   'P 1'
#
loop_
_entity.id
_entity.type
_entity.pdbx_description
1 polymer ?
#
loop_
_entity_poly.entity_id
_entity_poly.type
_entity_poly.pdbx_seq_one_letter_code
_entity_poly.pdbx_strand_id
1 'polypeptide(L)'
;MSASGGQVLLPLSPEPGVSARIEKQGPDYVLIQPDGARLPLLSEDDVEEGAGPDFDALDYDFDGHPDVSLSLRAGMVNLAYVIWRYDPGAKAYVPFEVPESIQERQNCKGLWHVERLVERRTLRSSCRGGPRWHADLLRVEPDGVMWLAGQTREPEETFQWPYFGKPALGVMYDRQGTVLSEAVLPSGDGGAPAQWEVPVPRLALYSAPDEQAVTKGYLVEGDRTSLLAFRGEAWMQIGYEGKAGRIVRWVSLKDAYDLARRYDASAAPSAPLALWAMDYRDVVDDPDYYRNLFTLSLDHKGESDIDIHGGEIHLIFTGADGASTVHKLYDLSTLSLEPGETRTLDDNPIERHGEGYVIFHANEAGEAYVPFFPPGLAPGRYRIRPVLTAPSLPGPVYARDPIEIDYPPRLPGTSE
;
A
#
# COMPACT_ATOMS: atom_id res chain seq x y z
N MET A 1 7.85 -26.43 57.12
CA MET A 1 7.59 -25.46 56.04
C MET A 1 6.97 -26.25 54.90
N SER A 2 5.66 -26.11 54.69
CA SER A 2 4.93 -26.88 53.68
C SER A 2 5.22 -26.27 52.31
N ALA A 3 5.75 -27.04 51.37
CA ALA A 3 5.84 -26.61 49.98
C ALA A 3 4.41 -26.39 49.47
N SER A 4 4.01 -25.13 49.25
CA SER A 4 2.79 -24.80 48.54
C SER A 4 3.00 -25.17 47.07
N GLY A 5 2.59 -26.37 46.68
CA GLY A 5 2.65 -26.80 45.28
C GLY A 5 1.68 -25.98 44.42
N GLY A 6 2.15 -25.46 43.30
CA GLY A 6 1.31 -24.83 42.28
C GLY A 6 0.37 -25.83 41.61
N GLN A 7 -0.72 -25.33 41.02
CA GLN A 7 -1.56 -26.14 40.16
C GLN A 7 -0.85 -26.36 38.83
N VAL A 8 -0.50 -27.61 38.50
CA VAL A 8 0.07 -27.95 37.19
C VAL A 8 -1.00 -27.73 36.12
N LEU A 9 -0.69 -26.88 35.14
CA LEU A 9 -1.56 -26.56 34.01
C LEU A 9 -1.19 -27.40 32.79
N LEU A 10 0.12 -27.50 32.49
CA LEU A 10 0.63 -28.21 31.33
C LEU A 10 1.92 -28.97 31.70
N PRO A 11 1.89 -30.31 31.79
CA PRO A 11 3.10 -31.11 31.89
C PRO A 11 3.83 -31.16 30.54
N LEU A 12 5.16 -31.08 30.55
CA LEU A 12 6.00 -31.05 29.35
C LEU A 12 7.05 -32.17 29.41
N SER A 13 7.29 -32.81 28.28
CA SER A 13 8.39 -33.78 28.11
C SER A 13 9.07 -33.55 26.76
N PRO A 14 10.02 -32.59 26.69
CA PRO A 14 10.62 -32.19 25.42
C PRO A 14 11.57 -33.23 24.82
N GLU A 15 12.12 -34.11 25.64
CA GLU A 15 12.90 -35.26 25.20
C GLU A 15 12.83 -36.39 26.25
N PRO A 16 13.21 -37.64 25.89
CA PRO A 16 13.14 -38.76 26.83
C PRO A 16 13.92 -38.51 28.13
N GLY A 17 13.21 -38.59 29.26
CA GLY A 17 13.80 -38.41 30.59
C GLY A 17 13.97 -36.96 31.04
N VAL A 18 13.52 -36.00 30.23
CA VAL A 18 13.43 -34.57 30.60
C VAL A 18 11.98 -34.21 30.83
N SER A 19 11.73 -33.50 31.95
CA SER A 19 10.40 -33.07 32.34
C SER A 19 10.43 -31.59 32.74
N ALA A 20 9.50 -30.82 32.21
CA ALA A 20 9.20 -29.46 32.65
C ALA A 20 7.69 -29.35 32.88
N ARG A 21 7.21 -28.22 33.39
CA ARG A 21 5.75 -28.00 33.52
C ARG A 21 5.42 -26.53 33.74
N ILE A 22 4.26 -26.13 33.24
CA ILE A 22 3.65 -24.84 33.56
C ILE A 22 2.77 -25.02 34.78
N GLU A 23 2.91 -24.12 35.75
CA GLU A 23 2.11 -24.08 36.97
C GLU A 23 1.46 -22.71 37.15
N LYS A 24 0.24 -22.69 37.70
CA LYS A 24 -0.32 -21.51 38.36
C LYS A 24 0.08 -21.53 39.84
N GLN A 25 0.77 -20.48 40.28
CA GLN A 25 1.26 -20.32 41.64
C GLN A 25 0.75 -19.00 42.23
N GLY A 26 -0.41 -19.05 42.88
CA GLY A 26 -1.11 -17.83 43.29
C GLY A 26 -1.55 -17.04 42.05
N PRO A 27 -1.21 -15.75 41.94
CA PRO A 27 -1.53 -14.95 40.75
C PRO A 27 -0.59 -15.23 39.57
N ASP A 28 0.55 -15.90 39.77
CA ASP A 28 1.57 -16.00 38.73
C ASP A 28 1.48 -17.31 37.95
N TYR A 29 1.74 -17.23 36.64
CA TYR A 29 2.00 -18.37 35.76
C TYR A 29 3.50 -18.53 35.57
N VAL A 30 4.03 -19.72 35.84
CA VAL A 30 5.47 -19.99 35.86
C VAL A 30 5.77 -21.29 35.12
N LEU A 31 6.80 -21.27 34.27
CA LEU A 31 7.40 -22.47 33.71
C LEU A 31 8.49 -22.98 34.66
N ILE A 32 8.29 -24.17 35.20
CA ILE A 32 9.29 -24.91 35.95
C ILE A 32 10.16 -25.67 34.97
N GLN A 33 11.41 -25.24 34.87
CA GLN A 33 12.45 -25.77 34.00
C GLN A 33 12.85 -27.20 34.41
N PRO A 34 13.53 -27.97 33.54
CA PRO A 34 13.99 -29.32 33.86
C PRO A 34 14.94 -29.41 35.07
N ASP A 35 15.72 -28.36 35.34
CA ASP A 35 16.61 -28.26 36.50
C ASP A 35 15.89 -27.77 37.77
N GLY A 36 14.59 -27.48 37.68
CA GLY A 36 13.76 -26.93 38.75
C GLY A 36 13.79 -25.40 38.86
N ALA A 37 14.55 -24.71 38.01
CA ALA A 37 14.53 -23.25 37.95
C ALA A 37 13.15 -22.75 37.52
N ARG A 38 12.84 -21.51 37.92
CA ARG A 38 11.54 -20.88 37.68
C ARG A 38 11.70 -19.79 36.64
N LEU A 39 10.96 -19.90 35.55
CA LEU A 39 10.85 -18.87 34.52
C LEU A 39 9.45 -18.23 34.62
N PRO A 40 9.34 -16.96 35.05
CA PRO A 40 8.06 -16.25 35.03
C PRO A 40 7.52 -16.15 33.61
N LEU A 41 6.23 -16.44 33.41
CA LEU A 41 5.57 -16.31 32.11
C LEU A 41 4.63 -15.11 32.07
N LEU A 42 3.79 -14.96 33.11
CA LEU A 42 2.71 -13.99 33.14
C LEU A 42 2.18 -13.80 34.58
N SER A 43 1.68 -12.62 34.93
CA SER A 43 0.85 -12.40 36.13
C SER A 43 -0.64 -12.40 35.78
N GLU A 44 -1.51 -12.79 36.71
CA GLU A 44 -2.98 -12.64 36.57
C GLU A 44 -3.40 -11.18 36.36
N ASP A 45 -2.59 -10.21 36.78
CA ASP A 45 -2.81 -8.77 36.51
C ASP A 45 -2.64 -8.42 35.01
N ASP A 46 -1.91 -9.24 34.24
CA ASP A 46 -1.69 -9.06 32.81
C ASP A 46 -2.82 -9.67 31.96
N VAL A 47 -3.81 -10.30 32.60
CA VAL A 47 -4.85 -11.11 31.96
C VAL A 47 -6.17 -10.33 31.98
N GLU A 48 -6.86 -10.24 30.83
CA GLU A 48 -8.21 -9.64 30.77
C GLU A 48 -9.19 -10.40 31.67
N GLU A 49 -10.05 -9.67 32.39
CA GLU A 49 -11.00 -10.24 33.34
C GLU A 49 -11.93 -11.27 32.66
N GLY A 50 -11.89 -12.51 33.13
CA GLY A 50 -12.71 -13.61 32.61
C GLY A 50 -12.13 -14.37 31.40
N ALA A 51 -10.93 -14.02 30.92
CA ALA A 51 -10.24 -14.74 29.85
C ALA A 51 -8.88 -15.26 30.33
N GLY A 52 -8.72 -16.57 30.59
CA GLY A 52 -7.42 -17.13 31.02
C GLY A 52 -6.41 -17.25 29.87
N PRO A 53 -5.09 -17.32 30.16
CA PRO A 53 -4.09 -17.67 29.16
C PRO A 53 -4.33 -19.09 28.64
N ASP A 54 -4.05 -19.31 27.36
CA ASP A 54 -3.98 -20.65 26.78
C ASP A 54 -2.52 -21.06 26.57
N PHE A 55 -2.23 -22.32 26.85
CA PHE A 55 -0.88 -22.88 26.77
C PHE A 55 -0.86 -24.08 25.86
N ASP A 56 0.14 -24.15 24.99
CA ASP A 56 0.33 -25.30 24.10
C ASP A 56 1.80 -25.72 24.05
N ALA A 57 2.03 -27.00 23.76
CA ALA A 57 3.34 -27.62 23.66
C ALA A 57 3.54 -28.20 22.25
N LEU A 58 4.11 -27.40 21.36
CA LEU A 58 4.28 -27.74 19.96
C LEU A 58 5.68 -27.33 19.49
N ASP A 59 6.18 -27.99 18.45
CA ASP A 59 7.47 -27.67 17.81
C ASP A 59 7.31 -26.43 16.90
N TYR A 60 7.72 -25.25 17.37
CA TYR A 60 7.57 -23.95 16.69
C TYR A 60 8.83 -23.54 15.92
N ASP A 61 10.02 -24.01 16.32
CA ASP A 61 11.28 -23.79 15.59
C ASP A 61 11.66 -24.92 14.62
N PHE A 62 10.86 -25.98 14.60
CA PHE A 62 10.95 -27.14 13.70
C PHE A 62 12.20 -28.01 13.93
N ASP A 63 12.75 -28.01 15.15
CA ASP A 63 13.92 -28.80 15.53
C ASP A 63 13.58 -30.25 15.96
N GLY A 64 12.29 -30.56 16.13
CA GLY A 64 11.77 -31.87 16.53
C GLY A 64 11.49 -32.01 18.03
N HIS A 65 11.71 -30.97 18.83
CA HIS A 65 11.37 -30.89 20.24
C HIS A 65 10.15 -29.97 20.45
N PRO A 66 9.22 -30.30 21.37
CA PRO A 66 8.10 -29.42 21.66
C PRO A 66 8.54 -28.21 22.49
N ASP A 67 8.35 -27.04 21.89
CA ASP A 67 8.44 -25.73 22.52
C ASP A 67 7.15 -25.42 23.30
N VAL A 68 7.11 -24.27 23.97
CA VAL A 68 5.94 -23.80 24.72
C VAL A 68 5.45 -22.50 24.12
N SER A 69 4.14 -22.40 23.89
CA SER A 69 3.48 -21.13 23.63
C SER A 69 2.53 -20.73 24.75
N LEU A 70 2.38 -19.43 24.92
CA LEU A 70 1.35 -18.77 25.70
C LEU A 70 0.58 -17.86 24.74
N SER A 71 -0.75 -17.95 24.77
CA SER A 71 -1.60 -17.02 24.03
C SER A 71 -2.59 -16.29 24.92
N LEU A 72 -2.79 -15.00 24.63
CA LEU A 72 -3.64 -14.07 25.39
C LEU A 72 -4.50 -13.25 24.48
N ARG A 73 -5.78 -13.12 24.82
CA ARG A 73 -6.66 -12.20 24.11
C ARG A 73 -6.15 -10.78 24.29
N ALA A 74 -6.11 -10.04 23.19
CA ALA A 74 -5.71 -8.65 23.16
C ALA A 74 -6.79 -7.85 22.41
N GLY A 75 -7.69 -7.24 23.17
CA GLY A 75 -8.88 -6.60 22.62
C GLY A 75 -9.85 -7.62 22.00
N MET A 76 -10.70 -7.16 21.06
CA MET A 76 -11.86 -7.96 20.65
C MET A 76 -11.55 -9.14 19.72
N VAL A 77 -10.48 -9.06 18.94
CA VAL A 77 -10.24 -9.98 17.81
C VAL A 77 -8.81 -10.50 17.70
N ASN A 78 -7.85 -9.93 18.43
CA ASN A 78 -6.45 -10.34 18.37
C ASN A 78 -6.10 -11.29 19.51
N LEU A 79 -5.18 -12.21 19.23
CA LEU A 79 -4.63 -13.16 20.17
C LEU A 79 -3.09 -13.00 20.12
N ALA A 80 -2.53 -12.38 21.16
CA ALA A 80 -1.09 -12.21 21.30
C ALA A 80 -0.44 -13.56 21.62
N TYR A 81 0.75 -13.82 21.08
CA TYR A 81 1.51 -15.04 21.31
C TYR A 81 2.90 -14.72 21.86
N VAL A 82 3.32 -15.50 22.85
CA VAL A 82 4.71 -15.56 23.34
C VAL A 82 5.15 -17.02 23.26
N ILE A 83 6.39 -17.26 22.80
CA ILE A 83 6.92 -18.61 22.60
C ILE A 83 8.25 -18.72 23.37
N TRP A 84 8.46 -19.86 24.01
CA TRP A 84 9.74 -20.28 24.57
C TRP A 84 10.16 -21.59 23.91
N ARG A 85 11.31 -21.58 23.24
CA ARG A 85 11.85 -22.76 22.57
C ARG A 85 12.64 -23.63 23.52
N TYR A 86 12.59 -24.94 23.33
CA TYR A 86 13.43 -25.87 24.08
C TYR A 86 14.82 -25.94 23.48
N ASP A 87 15.87 -25.67 24.27
CA ASP A 87 17.26 -25.88 23.85
C ASP A 87 17.72 -27.27 24.34
N PRO A 88 17.92 -28.26 23.44
CA PRO A 88 18.35 -29.61 23.84
C PRO A 88 19.79 -29.64 24.37
N GLY A 89 20.64 -28.68 24.00
CA GLY A 89 22.00 -28.57 24.51
C GLY A 89 22.04 -28.07 25.95
N ALA A 90 21.21 -27.08 26.27
CA ALA A 90 21.09 -26.52 27.62
C ALA A 90 20.10 -27.29 28.52
N LYS A 91 19.22 -28.11 27.92
CA LYS A 91 18.08 -28.76 28.58
C LYS A 91 17.19 -27.77 29.32
N ALA A 92 16.88 -26.67 28.65
CA ALA A 92 16.10 -25.57 29.21
C ALA A 92 15.25 -24.91 28.14
N TYR A 93 14.11 -24.37 28.54
CA TYR A 93 13.31 -23.49 27.70
C TYR A 93 13.88 -22.07 27.77
N VAL A 94 14.10 -21.46 26.61
CA VAL A 94 14.60 -20.09 26.44
C VAL A 94 13.63 -19.28 25.57
N PRO A 95 13.55 -17.95 25.71
CA PRO A 95 12.68 -17.14 24.86
C PRO A 95 12.93 -17.40 23.37
N PHE A 96 11.85 -17.54 22.60
CA PHE A 96 11.90 -17.56 21.15
C PHE A 96 11.95 -16.10 20.66
N GLU A 97 13.15 -15.62 20.38
CA GLU A 97 13.36 -14.23 19.96
C GLU A 97 13.33 -14.13 18.43
N VAL A 98 12.32 -13.44 17.91
CA VAL A 98 12.33 -12.98 16.52
C VAL A 98 13.33 -11.82 16.42
N PRO A 99 14.32 -11.83 15.52
CA PRO A 99 15.26 -10.71 15.37
C PRO A 99 14.57 -9.36 15.17
N GLU A 100 15.08 -8.29 15.80
CA GLU A 100 14.50 -6.93 15.72
C GLU A 100 14.33 -6.46 14.27
N SER A 101 15.32 -6.72 13.41
CA SER A 101 15.28 -6.41 11.98
C SER A 101 14.13 -7.08 11.21
N ILE A 102 13.60 -8.18 11.74
CA ILE A 102 12.39 -8.84 11.22
C ILE A 102 11.15 -8.23 11.88
N GLN A 103 11.16 -8.03 13.21
CA GLN A 103 10.03 -7.45 13.94
C GLN A 103 9.62 -6.07 13.42
N GLU A 104 10.60 -5.21 13.07
CA GLU A 104 10.35 -3.89 12.49
C GLU A 104 9.62 -3.94 11.15
N ARG A 105 9.71 -5.07 10.44
CA ARG A 105 9.09 -5.30 9.13
C ARG A 105 7.79 -6.11 9.19
N GLN A 106 7.41 -6.63 10.36
CA GLN A 106 6.16 -7.35 10.57
C GLN A 106 4.99 -6.37 10.66
N ASN A 107 3.83 -6.77 10.17
CA ASN A 107 2.65 -5.91 10.08
C ASN A 107 2.17 -5.39 11.44
N CYS A 108 2.21 -6.23 12.49
CA CYS A 108 1.72 -5.86 13.82
C CYS A 108 2.77 -5.84 14.92
N LYS A 109 4.07 -6.00 14.56
CA LYS A 109 5.20 -6.14 15.49
C LYS A 109 5.00 -7.28 16.50
N GLY A 110 5.79 -8.34 16.37
CA GLY A 110 5.67 -9.54 17.21
C GLY A 110 4.70 -10.57 16.66
N LEU A 111 4.34 -11.56 17.51
CA LEU A 111 3.59 -12.74 17.11
C LEU A 111 2.12 -12.68 17.56
N TRP A 112 1.22 -12.92 16.61
CA TRP A 112 -0.23 -12.83 16.77
C TRP A 112 -0.88 -14.02 16.05
N HIS A 113 -1.93 -14.63 16.62
CA HIS A 113 -2.65 -15.79 16.04
C HIS A 113 -1.73 -16.76 15.28
N VAL A 114 -0.77 -17.34 16.01
CA VAL A 114 0.30 -18.13 15.38
C VAL A 114 -0.21 -19.48 14.91
N GLU A 115 -0.07 -19.74 13.61
CA GLU A 115 -0.33 -21.02 12.97
C GLU A 115 0.99 -21.64 12.47
N ARG A 116 1.20 -22.93 12.75
CA ARG A 116 2.39 -23.65 12.27
C ARG A 116 2.11 -24.32 10.93
N LEU A 117 2.84 -23.91 9.90
CA LEU A 117 2.85 -24.52 8.58
C LEU A 117 4.00 -25.53 8.48
N VAL A 118 3.81 -26.70 9.11
CA VAL A 118 4.86 -27.70 9.36
C VAL A 118 5.61 -28.11 8.08
N GLU A 119 4.90 -28.41 6.99
CA GLU A 119 5.51 -28.81 5.71
C GLU A 119 6.45 -27.74 5.12
N ARG A 120 6.27 -26.49 5.54
CA ARG A 120 7.03 -25.32 5.06
C ARG A 120 8.04 -24.80 6.09
N ARG A 121 8.10 -25.38 7.30
CA ARG A 121 8.86 -24.84 8.44
C ARG A 121 8.62 -23.34 8.62
N THR A 122 7.35 -22.96 8.64
CA THR A 122 6.94 -21.56 8.63
C THR A 122 5.90 -21.32 9.71
N LEU A 123 6.07 -20.24 10.47
CA LEU A 123 5.05 -19.70 11.35
C LEU A 123 4.27 -18.64 10.58
N ARG A 124 2.95 -18.77 10.54
CA ARG A 124 2.06 -17.72 10.07
C ARG A 124 1.57 -16.95 11.28
N SER A 125 1.98 -15.69 11.38
CA SER A 125 1.46 -14.74 12.36
C SER A 125 0.37 -13.91 11.69
N SER A 126 -0.78 -13.71 12.32
CA SER A 126 -1.86 -12.90 11.77
C SER A 126 -2.54 -12.02 12.81
N CYS A 127 -2.97 -10.84 12.38
CA CYS A 127 -3.55 -9.83 13.26
C CYS A 127 -4.56 -8.99 12.50
N ARG A 128 -5.53 -8.43 13.22
CA ARG A 128 -6.39 -7.38 12.73
C ARG A 128 -5.73 -6.03 13.02
N GLY A 129 -5.48 -5.25 11.96
CA GLY A 129 -5.03 -3.86 12.01
C GLY A 129 -6.01 -3.00 11.21
N GLY A 130 -6.70 -2.08 11.86
CA GLY A 130 -7.76 -1.29 11.23
C GLY A 130 -8.86 -2.18 10.59
N PRO A 131 -9.30 -1.88 9.36
CA PRO A 131 -10.37 -2.61 8.68
C PRO A 131 -9.90 -3.91 7.99
N ARG A 132 -8.65 -4.39 8.21
CA ARG A 132 -8.13 -5.56 7.50
C ARG A 132 -7.37 -6.54 8.40
N TRP A 133 -7.33 -7.78 7.92
CA TRP A 133 -6.47 -8.83 8.44
C TRP A 133 -5.12 -8.79 7.73
N HIS A 134 -4.07 -8.86 8.52
CA HIS A 134 -2.70 -8.95 8.08
C HIS A 134 -2.14 -10.32 8.40
N ALA A 135 -1.18 -10.78 7.60
CA ALA A 135 -0.45 -12.00 7.89
C ALA A 135 1.03 -11.87 7.49
N ASP A 136 1.89 -12.40 8.34
CA ASP A 136 3.33 -12.54 8.13
C ASP A 136 3.70 -14.03 8.11
N LEU A 137 4.55 -14.43 7.18
CA LEU A 137 5.09 -15.78 7.08
C LEU A 137 6.55 -15.76 7.52
N LEU A 138 6.83 -16.21 8.74
CA LEU A 138 8.16 -16.30 9.30
C LEU A 138 8.71 -17.71 9.05
N ARG A 139 9.72 -17.83 8.19
CA ARG A 139 10.41 -19.11 8.01
C ARG A 139 11.48 -19.26 9.08
N VAL A 140 11.53 -20.44 9.69
CA VAL A 140 12.42 -20.77 10.79
C VAL A 140 13.17 -22.03 10.41
N GLU A 141 14.49 -22.01 10.53
CA GLU A 141 15.32 -23.20 10.41
C GLU A 141 15.69 -23.72 11.81
N PRO A 142 15.97 -25.03 11.96
CA PRO A 142 16.30 -25.63 13.25
C PRO A 142 17.54 -25.06 13.95
N ASP A 143 18.42 -24.37 13.21
CA ASP A 143 19.58 -23.67 13.77
C ASP A 143 19.24 -22.27 14.32
N GLY A 144 17.96 -21.91 14.33
CA GLY A 144 17.45 -20.62 14.79
C GLY A 144 17.53 -19.51 13.75
N VAL A 145 17.97 -19.79 12.51
CA VAL A 145 17.95 -18.76 11.47
C VAL A 145 16.52 -18.50 11.00
N MET A 146 16.11 -17.23 11.05
CA MET A 146 14.78 -16.79 10.66
C MET A 146 14.82 -15.74 9.56
N TRP A 147 13.78 -15.71 8.73
CA TRP A 147 13.52 -14.60 7.82
C TRP A 147 12.02 -14.49 7.50
N LEU A 148 11.60 -13.29 7.14
CA LEU A 148 10.25 -13.07 6.63
C LEU A 148 10.17 -13.63 5.20
N ALA A 149 9.49 -14.75 5.02
CA ALA A 149 9.30 -15.41 3.72
C ALA A 149 8.11 -14.84 2.95
N GLY A 150 7.20 -14.14 3.62
CA GLY A 150 6.11 -13.43 2.97
C GLY A 150 5.29 -12.58 3.93
N GLN A 151 4.49 -11.67 3.38
CA GLN A 151 3.58 -10.83 4.15
C GLN A 151 2.40 -10.38 3.30
N THR A 152 1.31 -10.00 3.96
CA THR A 152 0.30 -9.13 3.35
C THR A 152 0.79 -7.69 3.38
N ARG A 153 0.49 -6.92 2.34
CA ARG A 153 0.65 -5.46 2.31
C ARG A 153 -0.70 -4.81 2.07
N GLU A 154 -0.91 -3.68 2.73
CA GLU A 154 -2.08 -2.83 2.50
C GLU A 154 -2.11 -2.32 1.05
N PRO A 155 -3.28 -1.87 0.57
CA PRO A 155 -3.36 -1.13 -0.67
C PRO A 155 -2.40 0.06 -0.65
N GLU A 156 -1.75 0.31 -1.78
CA GLU A 156 -0.92 1.50 -1.97
C GLU A 156 -1.75 2.53 -2.74
N GLU A 157 -2.09 3.63 -2.06
CA GLU A 157 -2.85 4.75 -2.65
C GLU A 157 -1.94 5.75 -3.38
N THR A 158 -0.63 5.77 -3.09
CA THR A 158 0.36 6.64 -3.75
C THR A 158 0.94 5.98 -4.98
N PHE A 159 0.18 5.94 -6.07
CA PHE A 159 0.67 5.50 -7.38
C PHE A 159 0.77 6.67 -8.36
N GLN A 160 1.65 6.54 -9.35
CA GLN A 160 1.80 7.53 -10.44
C GLN A 160 0.66 7.48 -11.46
N TRP A 161 -0.26 6.51 -11.34
CA TRP A 161 -1.32 6.29 -12.31
C TRP A 161 -2.64 6.87 -11.81
N PRO A 162 -3.26 7.79 -12.56
CA PRO A 162 -4.49 8.44 -12.16
C PRO A 162 -5.61 7.44 -11.79
N TYR A 163 -6.34 7.70 -10.70
CA TYR A 163 -7.51 6.92 -10.22
C TYR A 163 -7.30 5.40 -10.17
N PHE A 164 -6.04 4.95 -10.00
CA PHE A 164 -5.67 3.55 -9.89
C PHE A 164 -4.83 3.31 -8.64
N GLY A 165 -5.43 2.71 -7.61
CA GLY A 165 -4.73 2.23 -6.43
C GLY A 165 -4.26 0.78 -6.61
N LYS A 166 -3.08 0.45 -6.09
CA LYS A 166 -2.63 -0.95 -6.03
C LYS A 166 -3.43 -1.64 -4.92
N PRO A 167 -4.16 -2.73 -5.20
CA PRO A 167 -4.92 -3.45 -4.18
C PRO A 167 -3.98 -4.09 -3.16
N ALA A 168 -4.53 -4.59 -2.05
CA ALA A 168 -3.77 -5.35 -1.07
C ALA A 168 -3.03 -6.53 -1.74
N LEU A 169 -1.80 -6.79 -1.31
CA LEU A 169 -0.92 -7.76 -1.95
C LEU A 169 -0.44 -8.83 -0.97
N GLY A 170 -0.26 -10.04 -1.48
CA GLY A 170 0.59 -11.05 -0.88
C GLY A 170 1.97 -10.94 -1.52
N VAL A 171 2.99 -10.66 -0.70
CA VAL A 171 4.37 -10.55 -1.15
C VAL A 171 5.17 -11.72 -0.59
N MET A 172 5.97 -12.35 -1.44
CA MET A 172 6.90 -13.41 -1.05
C MET A 172 8.34 -12.90 -1.18
N TYR A 173 9.20 -13.29 -0.25
CA TYR A 173 10.60 -12.90 -0.23
C TYR A 173 11.54 -14.10 -0.26
N ASP A 174 12.75 -13.87 -0.78
CA ASP A 174 13.88 -14.77 -0.56
C ASP A 174 14.45 -14.60 0.86
N ARG A 175 15.51 -15.36 1.17
CA ARG A 175 16.19 -15.31 2.47
C ARG A 175 16.87 -13.96 2.73
N GLN A 176 17.20 -13.20 1.69
CA GLN A 176 17.83 -11.88 1.78
C GLN A 176 16.79 -10.76 1.93
N GLY A 177 15.51 -11.06 1.80
CA GLY A 177 14.42 -10.09 1.84
C GLY A 177 14.11 -9.46 0.48
N THR A 178 14.67 -9.98 -0.62
CA THR A 178 14.33 -9.57 -1.99
C THR A 178 12.94 -10.08 -2.34
N VAL A 179 12.12 -9.26 -3.00
CA VAL A 179 10.79 -9.67 -3.47
C VAL A 179 10.94 -10.73 -4.58
N LEU A 180 10.37 -11.91 -4.35
CA LEU A 180 10.27 -12.99 -5.34
C LEU A 180 9.01 -12.87 -6.20
N SER A 181 7.89 -12.51 -5.57
CA SER A 181 6.60 -12.36 -6.24
C SER A 181 5.66 -11.47 -5.46
N GLU A 182 4.80 -10.75 -6.18
CA GLU A 182 3.65 -10.02 -5.64
C GLU A 182 2.38 -10.57 -6.29
N ALA A 183 1.39 -10.92 -5.49
CA ALA A 183 0.09 -11.39 -5.95
C ALA A 183 -1.01 -10.53 -5.34
N VAL A 184 -2.06 -10.27 -6.11
CA VAL A 184 -3.20 -9.49 -5.64
C VAL A 184 -4.03 -10.35 -4.70
N LEU A 185 -4.30 -9.83 -3.50
CA LEU A 185 -5.20 -10.47 -2.57
C LEU A 185 -6.65 -10.23 -2.99
N PRO A 186 -7.53 -11.21 -2.75
CA PRO A 186 -8.96 -11.01 -2.94
C PRO A 186 -9.49 -9.80 -2.19
N SER A 187 -10.52 -9.16 -2.75
CA SER A 187 -11.16 -8.01 -2.12
C SER A 187 -12.30 -8.46 -1.19
N GLY A 188 -12.35 -7.87 0.01
CA GLY A 188 -13.39 -8.12 1.02
C GLY A 188 -13.28 -9.49 1.70
N ASP A 189 -14.13 -9.71 2.71
CA ASP A 189 -14.11 -10.91 3.57
C ASP A 189 -14.59 -12.20 2.88
N GLY A 190 -14.98 -12.12 1.59
CA GLY A 190 -15.56 -13.22 0.81
C GLY A 190 -14.62 -13.89 -0.20
N GLY A 191 -13.37 -13.45 -0.32
CA GLY A 191 -12.38 -14.11 -1.20
C GLY A 191 -12.61 -13.90 -2.70
N ALA A 192 -13.45 -12.95 -3.11
CA ALA A 192 -13.66 -12.64 -4.53
C ALA A 192 -12.39 -12.03 -5.15
N PRO A 193 -11.94 -12.49 -6.33
CA PRO A 193 -10.77 -11.91 -6.99
C PRO A 193 -10.99 -10.42 -7.25
N ALA A 194 -9.97 -9.61 -6.97
CA ALA A 194 -10.02 -8.20 -7.32
C ALA A 194 -10.22 -8.06 -8.84
N GLN A 195 -11.11 -7.15 -9.25
CA GLN A 195 -11.43 -6.91 -10.66
C GLN A 195 -10.84 -5.59 -11.12
N TRP A 196 -10.56 -5.51 -12.42
CA TRP A 196 -10.10 -4.32 -13.09
C TRP A 196 -10.81 -4.18 -14.43
N GLU A 197 -11.21 -2.95 -14.73
CA GLU A 197 -11.87 -2.56 -15.96
C GLU A 197 -10.89 -1.77 -16.83
N VAL A 198 -10.81 -2.12 -18.11
CA VAL A 198 -9.85 -1.51 -19.03
C VAL A 198 -10.26 -0.05 -19.33
N PRO A 199 -9.38 0.95 -19.05
CA PRO A 199 -9.74 2.37 -19.09
C PRO A 199 -9.46 3.05 -20.44
N VAL A 200 -9.04 2.27 -21.46
CA VAL A 200 -8.61 2.79 -22.76
C VAL A 200 -9.22 2.00 -23.92
N PRO A 201 -9.51 2.63 -25.07
CA PRO A 201 -10.16 1.98 -26.21
C PRO A 201 -9.46 0.72 -26.73
N ARG A 202 -8.14 0.65 -26.53
CA ARG A 202 -7.33 -0.48 -26.96
C ARG A 202 -6.08 -0.60 -26.09
N LEU A 203 -5.90 -1.77 -25.48
CA LEU A 203 -4.74 -2.07 -24.66
C LEU A 203 -4.07 -3.36 -25.10
N ALA A 204 -2.79 -3.29 -25.46
CA ALA A 204 -2.03 -4.47 -25.90
C ALA A 204 -1.80 -5.47 -24.76
N LEU A 205 -1.80 -6.76 -25.10
CA LEU A 205 -1.50 -7.85 -24.16
C LEU A 205 -0.09 -8.39 -24.39
N TYR A 206 0.62 -8.67 -23.30
CA TYR A 206 2.00 -9.15 -23.31
C TYR A 206 2.10 -10.54 -22.67
N SER A 207 3.01 -11.39 -23.15
CA SER A 207 3.24 -12.72 -22.57
C SER A 207 4.16 -12.68 -21.35
N ALA A 208 4.95 -11.61 -21.21
CA ALA A 208 5.82 -11.32 -20.08
C ALA A 208 5.75 -9.80 -19.80
N PRO A 209 6.13 -9.33 -18.59
CA PRO A 209 6.19 -7.90 -18.27
C PRO A 209 7.44 -7.26 -18.89
N ASP A 210 7.44 -7.18 -20.21
CA ASP A 210 8.50 -6.69 -21.08
C ASP A 210 7.85 -6.12 -22.36
N GLU A 211 8.24 -4.92 -22.76
CA GLU A 211 7.70 -4.23 -23.95
C GLU A 211 7.92 -5.04 -25.23
N GLN A 212 8.97 -5.87 -25.29
CA GLN A 212 9.26 -6.72 -26.45
C GLN A 212 8.40 -7.99 -26.50
N ALA A 213 7.73 -8.34 -25.41
CA ALA A 213 6.90 -9.54 -25.29
C ALA A 213 5.44 -9.33 -25.72
N VAL A 214 5.19 -8.34 -26.58
CA VAL A 214 3.85 -7.99 -27.07
C VAL A 214 3.26 -9.15 -27.88
N THR A 215 1.99 -9.45 -27.61
CA THR A 215 1.23 -10.45 -28.36
C THR A 215 0.33 -9.79 -29.41
N LYS A 216 -0.33 -10.59 -30.25
CA LYS A 216 -1.35 -10.08 -31.17
C LYS A 216 -2.68 -9.73 -30.47
N GLY A 217 -2.83 -10.12 -29.21
CA GLY A 217 -4.04 -9.89 -28.42
C GLY A 217 -4.11 -8.47 -27.85
N TYR A 218 -5.32 -8.01 -27.61
CA TYR A 218 -5.61 -6.74 -26.96
C TYR A 218 -6.92 -6.85 -26.18
N LEU A 219 -7.12 -5.95 -25.24
CA LEU A 219 -8.41 -5.66 -24.62
C LEU A 219 -8.94 -4.32 -25.13
N VAL A 220 -10.23 -4.11 -24.97
CA VAL A 220 -10.90 -2.85 -25.29
C VAL A 220 -11.49 -2.22 -24.03
N GLU A 221 -11.84 -0.95 -24.11
CA GLU A 221 -12.44 -0.19 -23.01
C GLU A 221 -13.69 -0.89 -22.45
N GLY A 222 -13.79 -0.95 -21.13
CA GLY A 222 -14.88 -1.63 -20.43
C GLY A 222 -14.71 -3.14 -20.27
N ASP A 223 -13.71 -3.78 -20.90
CA ASP A 223 -13.41 -5.19 -20.64
C ASP A 223 -13.06 -5.38 -19.16
N ARG A 224 -13.67 -6.38 -18.52
CA ARG A 224 -13.43 -6.72 -17.11
C ARG A 224 -12.53 -7.93 -16.97
N THR A 225 -11.51 -7.80 -16.12
CA THR A 225 -10.52 -8.84 -15.89
C THR A 225 -10.23 -8.98 -14.39
N SER A 226 -9.78 -10.17 -13.99
CA SER A 226 -9.25 -10.37 -12.64
C SER A 226 -7.82 -9.85 -12.55
N LEU A 227 -7.53 -9.06 -11.52
CA LEU A 227 -6.19 -8.64 -11.14
C LEU A 227 -5.46 -9.79 -10.46
N LEU A 228 -4.25 -10.13 -10.91
CA LEU A 228 -3.52 -11.30 -10.43
C LEU A 228 -2.19 -10.97 -9.75
N ALA A 229 -1.39 -10.10 -10.35
CA ALA A 229 -0.05 -9.80 -9.87
C ALA A 229 0.45 -8.46 -10.42
N PHE A 230 1.52 -7.95 -9.82
CA PHE A 230 2.26 -6.79 -10.32
C PHE A 230 3.74 -7.13 -10.48
N ARG A 231 4.42 -6.40 -11.35
CA ARG A 231 5.89 -6.38 -11.41
C ARG A 231 6.37 -4.94 -11.45
N GLY A 232 6.85 -4.47 -10.29
CA GLY A 232 7.16 -3.06 -10.08
C GLY A 232 5.91 -2.20 -10.33
N GLU A 233 6.13 -0.97 -10.81
CA GLU A 233 5.06 0.01 -11.06
C GLU A 233 4.57 0.05 -12.51
N ALA A 234 5.24 -0.67 -13.42
CA ALA A 234 4.98 -0.59 -14.85
C ALA A 234 4.02 -1.66 -15.36
N TRP A 235 3.93 -2.81 -14.67
CA TRP A 235 3.29 -4.00 -15.21
C TRP A 235 2.28 -4.63 -14.27
N MET A 236 1.15 -5.01 -14.84
CA MET A 236 0.07 -5.70 -14.15
C MET A 236 -0.30 -6.97 -14.89
N GLN A 237 -0.43 -8.07 -14.15
CA GLN A 237 -0.91 -9.35 -14.67
C GLN A 237 -2.41 -9.46 -14.44
N ILE A 238 -3.11 -9.86 -15.49
CA ILE A 238 -4.55 -10.00 -15.52
C ILE A 238 -4.96 -11.41 -15.96
N GLY A 239 -6.17 -11.82 -15.56
CA GLY A 239 -6.81 -13.06 -15.96
C GLY A 239 -8.22 -12.84 -16.47
N TYR A 240 -8.58 -13.46 -17.58
CA TYR A 240 -9.95 -13.45 -18.11
C TYR A 240 -10.27 -14.76 -18.84
N GLU A 241 -11.55 -15.08 -18.99
CA GLU A 241 -11.97 -16.29 -19.68
C GLU A 241 -11.97 -16.08 -21.20
N GLY A 242 -11.23 -16.94 -21.90
CA GLY A 242 -11.24 -17.01 -23.36
C GLY A 242 -12.06 -18.20 -23.86
N LYS A 243 -12.19 -18.32 -25.19
CA LYS A 243 -12.91 -19.45 -25.82
C LYS A 243 -12.33 -20.83 -25.49
N ALA A 244 -11.04 -20.89 -25.16
CA ALA A 244 -10.31 -22.13 -24.85
C ALA A 244 -9.99 -22.26 -23.34
N GLY A 245 -10.65 -21.47 -22.49
CA GLY A 245 -10.40 -21.38 -21.06
C GLY A 245 -9.65 -20.13 -20.65
N ARG A 246 -9.22 -20.10 -19.39
CA ARG A 246 -8.59 -18.95 -18.74
C ARG A 246 -7.30 -18.53 -19.45
N ILE A 247 -7.22 -17.24 -19.78
CA ILE A 247 -6.05 -16.59 -20.36
C ILE A 247 -5.43 -15.67 -19.30
N VAL A 248 -4.11 -15.79 -19.12
CA VAL A 248 -3.32 -14.92 -18.24
C VAL A 248 -2.33 -14.13 -19.08
N ARG A 249 -2.32 -12.79 -18.94
CA ARG A 249 -1.45 -11.88 -19.72
C ARG A 249 -1.01 -10.70 -18.86
N TRP A 250 0.02 -10.01 -19.33
CA TRP A 250 0.50 -8.76 -18.76
C TRP A 250 -0.01 -7.56 -19.56
N VAL A 251 -0.27 -6.45 -18.88
CA VAL A 251 -0.57 -5.15 -19.46
C VAL A 251 0.38 -4.09 -18.91
N SER A 252 0.70 -3.10 -19.74
CA SER A 252 1.48 -1.92 -19.35
C SER A 252 0.55 -0.92 -18.67
N LEU A 253 0.84 -0.58 -17.41
CA LEU A 253 0.10 0.45 -16.69
C LEU A 253 0.31 1.83 -17.32
N LYS A 254 1.49 2.08 -17.89
CA LYS A 254 1.74 3.26 -18.71
C LYS A 254 0.80 3.35 -19.89
N ASP A 255 0.63 2.27 -20.65
CA ASP A 255 -0.28 2.29 -21.81
C ASP A 255 -1.75 2.43 -21.39
N ALA A 256 -2.11 1.97 -20.18
CA ALA A 256 -3.45 2.10 -19.64
C ALA A 256 -3.76 3.52 -19.09
N TYR A 257 -2.76 4.21 -18.52
CA TYR A 257 -3.01 5.40 -17.70
C TYR A 257 -2.18 6.65 -18.06
N ASP A 258 -1.28 6.61 -19.03
CA ASP A 258 -0.49 7.76 -19.46
C ASP A 258 -1.37 8.86 -20.07
N LEU A 259 -1.64 9.90 -19.27
CA LEU A 259 -2.48 11.04 -19.66
C LEU A 259 -1.90 11.84 -20.83
N ALA A 260 -0.57 11.92 -20.95
CA ALA A 260 0.06 12.64 -22.06
C ALA A 260 -0.22 11.93 -23.39
N ARG A 261 -0.13 10.60 -23.42
CA ARG A 261 -0.44 9.80 -24.62
C ARG A 261 -1.91 9.80 -24.98
N ARG A 262 -2.80 9.94 -23.99
CA ARG A 262 -4.26 9.95 -24.17
C ARG A 262 -4.81 11.31 -24.61
N TYR A 263 -4.02 12.38 -24.51
CA TYR A 263 -4.46 13.70 -24.94
C TYR A 263 -4.54 13.77 -26.47
N ASP A 264 -5.74 14.05 -26.97
CA ASP A 264 -5.98 14.37 -28.39
C ASP A 264 -6.44 15.83 -28.51
N ALA A 265 -5.59 16.66 -29.08
CA ALA A 265 -5.87 18.08 -29.28
C ALA A 265 -7.04 18.35 -30.24
N SER A 266 -7.42 17.36 -31.05
CA SER A 266 -8.54 17.44 -31.98
C SER A 266 -9.86 16.92 -31.41
N ALA A 267 -9.83 16.28 -30.24
CA ALA A 267 -11.02 15.77 -29.59
C ALA A 267 -11.93 16.92 -29.13
N ALA A 268 -13.24 16.72 -29.27
CA ALA A 268 -14.21 17.65 -28.72
C ALA A 268 -14.13 17.66 -27.18
N PRO A 269 -14.41 18.80 -26.52
CA PRO A 269 -14.45 18.85 -25.05
C PRO A 269 -15.42 17.82 -24.47
N SER A 270 -14.99 17.13 -23.41
CA SER A 270 -15.78 16.12 -22.70
C SER A 270 -16.93 16.75 -21.92
N ALA A 271 -18.07 17.02 -22.57
CA ALA A 271 -19.30 17.40 -21.87
C ALA A 271 -19.68 16.32 -20.83
N PRO A 272 -20.19 16.68 -19.65
CA PRO A 272 -20.66 18.02 -19.26
C PRO A 272 -19.60 18.94 -18.68
N LEU A 273 -18.36 18.50 -18.48
CA LEU A 273 -17.34 19.30 -17.77
C LEU A 273 -16.38 20.02 -18.74
N ALA A 274 -16.03 21.26 -18.41
CA ALA A 274 -14.96 21.97 -19.12
C ALA A 274 -13.95 22.52 -18.12
N LEU A 275 -12.78 21.88 -18.09
CA LEU A 275 -11.62 22.38 -17.36
C LEU A 275 -10.93 23.47 -18.18
N TRP A 276 -10.50 24.53 -17.55
CA TRP A 276 -9.68 25.57 -18.18
C TRP A 276 -8.67 26.13 -17.21
N ALA A 277 -7.55 26.57 -17.76
CA ALA A 277 -6.47 27.19 -17.03
C ALA A 277 -6.10 28.51 -17.71
N MET A 278 -5.79 29.51 -16.91
CA MET A 278 -5.37 30.82 -17.38
C MET A 278 -4.11 31.20 -16.62
N ASP A 279 -3.08 31.63 -17.34
CA ASP A 279 -1.93 32.29 -16.73
C ASP A 279 -1.99 33.80 -16.96
N TYR A 280 -1.14 34.52 -16.25
CA TYR A 280 -1.14 35.97 -16.20
C TYR A 280 0.13 36.55 -16.84
N ARG A 281 0.71 35.84 -17.82
CA ARG A 281 2.00 36.20 -18.45
C ARG A 281 2.01 37.57 -19.14
N ASP A 282 0.84 38.03 -19.58
CA ASP A 282 0.67 39.31 -20.30
C ASP A 282 0.37 40.47 -19.35
N VAL A 283 0.28 40.22 -18.03
CA VAL A 283 0.10 41.26 -17.03
C VAL A 283 1.41 42.04 -16.87
N VAL A 284 1.32 43.36 -17.07
CA VAL A 284 2.47 44.28 -17.02
C VAL A 284 2.80 44.77 -15.62
N ASP A 285 1.82 44.74 -14.72
CA ASP A 285 1.95 45.15 -13.33
C ASP A 285 2.45 43.97 -12.49
N ASP A 286 3.55 44.13 -11.74
CA ASP A 286 4.20 43.06 -10.95
C ASP A 286 4.43 41.74 -11.73
N PRO A 287 5.19 41.79 -12.85
CA PRO A 287 5.33 40.65 -13.74
C PRO A 287 5.94 39.43 -13.05
N ASP A 288 6.80 39.61 -12.04
CA ASP A 288 7.41 38.47 -11.35
C ASP A 288 6.41 37.70 -10.48
N TYR A 289 5.40 38.37 -9.92
CA TYR A 289 4.32 37.69 -9.21
C TYR A 289 3.41 36.95 -10.19
N TYR A 290 2.88 37.65 -11.20
CA TYR A 290 1.88 37.10 -12.11
C TYR A 290 2.40 36.02 -13.07
N ARG A 291 3.71 36.00 -13.36
CA ARG A 291 4.31 34.93 -14.18
C ARG A 291 4.33 33.56 -13.51
N ASN A 292 4.14 33.51 -12.20
CA ASN A 292 4.07 32.27 -11.44
C ASN A 292 2.66 31.98 -10.93
N LEU A 293 1.69 32.81 -11.31
CA LEU A 293 0.28 32.66 -10.96
C LEU A 293 -0.48 32.03 -12.12
N PHE A 294 -1.38 31.11 -11.80
CA PHE A 294 -2.38 30.63 -12.73
C PHE A 294 -3.71 30.47 -11.99
N THR A 295 -4.80 30.46 -12.74
CA THR A 295 -6.12 30.09 -12.25
C THR A 295 -6.57 28.82 -12.95
N LEU A 296 -6.98 27.83 -12.18
CA LEU A 296 -7.58 26.59 -12.65
C LEU A 296 -9.05 26.57 -12.26
N SER A 297 -9.91 26.35 -13.24
CA SER A 297 -11.36 26.39 -13.03
C SER A 297 -12.07 25.29 -13.80
N LEU A 298 -13.18 24.85 -13.26
CA LEU A 298 -14.03 23.80 -13.79
C LEU A 298 -15.45 24.34 -14.00
N ASP A 299 -15.90 24.29 -15.24
CA ASP A 299 -17.27 24.63 -15.60
C ASP A 299 -18.12 23.35 -15.70
N HIS A 300 -19.32 23.38 -15.14
CA HIS A 300 -20.33 22.38 -15.38
C HIS A 300 -21.36 22.88 -16.41
N LYS A 301 -21.33 22.29 -17.61
CA LYS A 301 -22.20 22.61 -18.77
C LYS A 301 -23.34 21.61 -18.96
N GLY A 302 -23.55 20.70 -18.01
CA GLY A 302 -24.63 19.71 -18.04
C GLY A 302 -25.97 20.27 -17.59
N GLU A 303 -27.01 19.44 -17.70
CA GLU A 303 -28.39 19.78 -17.32
C GLU A 303 -28.81 19.24 -15.95
N SER A 304 -27.98 18.41 -15.32
CA SER A 304 -28.21 17.83 -13.98
C SER A 304 -26.97 17.99 -13.13
N ASP A 305 -27.13 18.00 -11.80
CA ASP A 305 -26.02 18.01 -10.86
C ASP A 305 -25.02 16.88 -11.14
N ILE A 306 -23.74 17.16 -10.88
CA ILE A 306 -22.67 16.15 -10.97
C ILE A 306 -21.86 16.12 -9.67
N ASP A 307 -21.65 14.90 -9.18
CA ASP A 307 -20.79 14.62 -8.03
C ASP A 307 -19.49 13.99 -8.51
N ILE A 308 -18.37 14.61 -8.14
CA ILE A 308 -17.02 14.16 -8.45
C ILE A 308 -16.40 13.66 -7.15
N HIS A 309 -16.23 12.34 -7.06
CA HIS A 309 -15.59 11.67 -5.93
C HIS A 309 -14.21 11.16 -6.33
N GLY A 310 -13.23 11.31 -5.42
CA GLY A 310 -11.85 10.85 -5.63
C GLY A 310 -11.20 11.51 -6.85
N GLY A 311 -11.45 12.81 -7.02
CA GLY A 311 -10.86 13.58 -8.11
C GLY A 311 -9.37 13.82 -7.89
N GLU A 312 -8.61 13.94 -8.96
CA GLU A 312 -7.18 14.26 -8.94
C GLU A 312 -6.90 15.31 -10.02
N ILE A 313 -6.06 16.29 -9.69
CA ILE A 313 -5.49 17.21 -10.67
C ILE A 313 -4.08 16.75 -11.01
N HIS A 314 -3.86 16.56 -12.31
CA HIS A 314 -2.58 16.23 -12.91
C HIS A 314 -2.14 17.36 -13.84
N LEU A 315 -0.83 17.51 -14.01
CA LEU A 315 -0.20 18.46 -14.91
C LEU A 315 0.62 17.70 -15.96
N ILE A 316 0.35 17.96 -17.24
CA ILE A 316 1.18 17.46 -18.34
C ILE A 316 2.16 18.56 -18.74
N PHE A 317 3.44 18.38 -18.39
CA PHE A 317 4.54 19.26 -18.77
C PHE A 317 5.06 18.85 -20.14
N THR A 318 4.92 19.72 -21.14
CA THR A 318 5.46 19.49 -22.49
C THR A 318 6.60 20.46 -22.77
N GLY A 319 7.80 19.92 -22.95
CA GLY A 319 9.01 20.68 -23.27
C GLY A 319 9.05 21.14 -24.73
N ALA A 320 10.04 21.98 -25.05
CA ALA A 320 10.23 22.50 -26.41
C ALA A 320 10.59 21.40 -27.45
N ASP A 321 11.13 20.28 -27.00
CA ASP A 321 11.42 19.08 -27.80
C ASP A 321 10.17 18.20 -28.03
N GLY A 322 9.03 18.55 -27.43
CA GLY A 322 7.80 17.78 -27.47
C GLY A 322 7.74 16.61 -26.48
N ALA A 323 8.77 16.42 -25.63
CA ALA A 323 8.72 15.43 -24.58
C ALA A 323 7.71 15.85 -23.50
N SER A 324 6.88 14.89 -23.05
CA SER A 324 5.86 15.13 -22.03
C SER A 324 6.13 14.33 -20.77
N THR A 325 5.93 14.96 -19.62
CA THR A 325 5.96 14.34 -18.28
C THR A 325 4.64 14.65 -17.57
N VAL A 326 4.04 13.62 -16.97
CA VAL A 326 2.81 13.77 -16.16
C VAL A 326 3.22 13.87 -14.69
N HIS A 327 2.62 14.82 -13.97
CA HIS A 327 2.83 15.06 -12.55
C HIS A 327 1.48 15.16 -11.84
N LYS A 328 1.24 14.37 -10.80
CA LYS A 328 0.07 14.57 -9.94
C LYS A 328 0.31 15.80 -9.07
N LEU A 329 -0.59 16.79 -9.15
CA LEU A 329 -0.48 18.02 -8.39
C LEU A 329 -1.10 17.84 -7.00
N TYR A 330 -2.38 17.48 -6.94
CA TYR A 330 -3.09 17.20 -5.68
C TYR A 330 -4.36 16.37 -5.91
N ASP A 331 -4.87 15.80 -4.81
CA ASP A 331 -6.21 15.21 -4.73
C ASP A 331 -7.26 16.30 -4.55
N LEU A 332 -8.40 16.15 -5.19
CA LEU A 332 -9.58 16.98 -4.97
C LEU A 332 -10.48 16.34 -3.93
N SER A 333 -10.96 17.17 -3.00
CA SER A 333 -12.10 16.83 -2.15
C SER A 333 -13.33 16.52 -3.00
N THR A 334 -14.32 15.87 -2.37
CA THR A 334 -15.60 15.62 -3.07
C THR A 334 -16.20 16.95 -3.51
N LEU A 335 -16.51 17.04 -4.80
CA LEU A 335 -17.04 18.26 -5.42
C LEU A 335 -18.40 17.95 -6.05
N SER A 336 -19.42 18.69 -5.61
CA SER A 336 -20.73 18.72 -6.25
C SER A 336 -20.88 20.03 -7.03
N LEU A 337 -21.32 19.94 -8.30
CA LEU A 337 -21.55 21.11 -9.15
C LEU A 337 -22.98 21.12 -9.69
N GLU A 338 -23.64 22.27 -9.59
CA GLU A 338 -24.95 22.50 -10.19
C GLU A 338 -24.83 22.82 -11.70
N PRO A 339 -25.90 22.61 -12.51
CA PRO A 339 -26.00 23.09 -13.89
C PRO A 339 -25.58 24.56 -14.07
N GLY A 340 -24.54 24.79 -14.88
CA GLY A 340 -24.02 26.13 -15.17
C GLY A 340 -23.01 26.68 -14.15
N GLU A 341 -22.73 25.96 -13.06
CA GLU A 341 -21.74 26.39 -12.06
C GLU A 341 -20.33 26.47 -12.68
N THR A 342 -19.56 27.46 -12.19
CA THR A 342 -18.11 27.54 -12.41
C THR A 342 -17.44 27.50 -11.05
N ARG A 343 -16.52 26.55 -10.86
CA ARG A 343 -15.75 26.41 -9.64
C ARG A 343 -14.28 26.70 -9.92
N THR A 344 -13.71 27.69 -9.23
CA THR A 344 -12.26 27.85 -9.13
C THR A 344 -11.71 26.72 -8.27
N LEU A 345 -10.81 25.92 -8.84
CA LEU A 345 -10.12 24.83 -8.16
C LEU A 345 -8.81 25.30 -7.52
N ASP A 346 -8.12 26.24 -8.17
CA ASP A 346 -6.91 26.86 -7.65
C ASP A 346 -6.66 28.23 -8.28
N ASP A 347 -6.08 29.13 -7.50
CA ASP A 347 -5.66 30.47 -7.90
C ASP A 347 -4.43 30.94 -7.10
N ASN A 348 -3.60 30.00 -6.63
CA ASN A 348 -2.41 30.30 -5.85
C ASN A 348 -1.14 30.40 -6.73
N PRO A 349 -0.20 31.29 -6.38
CA PRO A 349 1.08 31.37 -7.08
C PRO A 349 2.00 30.20 -6.73
N ILE A 350 2.93 29.91 -7.62
CA ILE A 350 4.07 29.04 -7.30
C ILE A 350 5.02 29.80 -6.37
N GLU A 351 5.33 29.18 -5.24
CA GLU A 351 6.21 29.71 -4.21
C GLU A 351 7.45 28.81 -4.03
N ARG A 352 8.47 29.35 -3.36
CA ARG A 352 9.64 28.57 -2.96
C ARG A 352 9.61 28.28 -1.47
N HIS A 353 9.63 26.99 -1.14
CA HIS A 353 9.71 26.50 0.24
C HIS A 353 10.92 25.56 0.33
N GLY A 354 11.98 26.03 1.00
CA GLY A 354 13.27 25.34 1.02
C GLY A 354 13.88 25.22 -0.39
N GLU A 355 14.21 23.99 -0.80
CA GLU A 355 14.72 23.68 -2.14
C GLU A 355 13.60 23.41 -3.17
N GLY A 356 12.35 23.30 -2.73
CA GLY A 356 11.21 22.97 -3.57
C GLY A 356 10.44 24.19 -4.07
N TYR A 357 9.72 23.98 -5.17
CA TYR A 357 8.73 24.90 -5.71
C TYR A 357 7.35 24.29 -5.52
N VAL A 358 6.47 25.00 -4.81
CA VAL A 358 5.21 24.49 -4.31
C VAL A 358 4.06 25.43 -4.64
N ILE A 359 2.84 24.92 -4.61
CA ILE A 359 1.62 25.74 -4.51
C ILE A 359 0.90 25.42 -3.21
N PHE A 360 0.19 26.40 -2.69
CA PHE A 360 -0.71 26.19 -1.57
C PHE A 360 -2.02 25.57 -2.08
N HIS A 361 -2.46 24.47 -1.46
CA HIS A 361 -3.76 23.86 -1.71
C HIS A 361 -4.38 23.40 -0.39
N ALA A 362 -5.56 23.94 -0.06
CA ALA A 362 -6.31 23.50 1.11
C ALA A 362 -7.08 22.21 0.79
N ASN A 363 -6.84 21.14 1.55
CA ASN A 363 -7.54 19.87 1.42
C ASN A 363 -8.31 19.52 2.72
N GLU A 364 -9.06 18.40 2.69
CA GLU A 364 -9.87 17.96 3.84
C GLU A 364 -9.05 17.62 5.11
N ALA A 365 -7.75 17.33 4.95
CA ALA A 365 -6.82 17.09 6.05
C ALA A 365 -6.13 18.36 6.57
N GLY A 366 -6.34 19.51 5.91
CA GLY A 366 -5.80 20.81 6.27
C GLY A 366 -5.14 21.56 5.11
N GLU A 367 -4.43 22.63 5.45
CA GLU A 367 -3.63 23.40 4.49
C GLU A 367 -2.36 22.62 4.11
N ALA A 368 -2.12 22.38 2.82
CA ALA A 368 -0.95 21.65 2.34
C ALA A 368 -0.21 22.44 1.24
N TYR A 369 1.11 22.50 1.34
CA TYR A 369 1.96 22.91 0.23
C TYR A 369 2.34 21.67 -0.58
N VAL A 370 1.98 21.65 -1.85
CA VAL A 370 2.25 20.52 -2.74
C VAL A 370 3.30 20.89 -3.79
N PRO A 371 4.25 19.99 -4.12
CA PRO A 371 5.24 20.23 -5.17
C PRO A 371 4.56 20.50 -6.51
N PHE A 372 4.90 21.62 -7.15
CA PHE A 372 4.31 21.99 -8.45
C PHE A 372 4.98 21.27 -9.63
N PHE A 373 6.31 21.12 -9.57
CA PHE A 373 7.08 20.48 -10.64
C PHE A 373 7.41 19.02 -10.32
N PRO A 374 7.43 18.13 -11.33
CA PRO A 374 7.91 16.77 -11.15
C PRO A 374 9.40 16.74 -10.81
N PRO A 375 9.86 15.71 -10.06
CA PRO A 375 11.27 15.55 -9.74
C PRO A 375 12.12 15.30 -11.00
N GLY A 376 13.29 15.92 -11.06
CA GLY A 376 14.26 15.71 -12.15
C GLY A 376 13.91 16.41 -13.48
N LEU A 377 12.96 17.34 -13.48
CA LEU A 377 12.63 18.14 -14.67
C LEU A 377 13.86 18.93 -15.15
N ALA A 378 14.13 18.93 -16.45
CA ALA A 378 15.23 19.71 -17.01
C ALA A 378 14.89 21.21 -17.03
N PRO A 379 15.86 22.13 -16.86
CA PRO A 379 15.61 23.56 -17.02
C PRO A 379 15.08 23.91 -18.41
N GLY A 380 14.04 24.74 -18.49
CA GLY A 380 13.42 25.12 -19.74
C GLY A 380 12.02 25.69 -19.58
N ARG A 381 11.41 26.09 -20.70
CA ARG A 381 10.02 26.53 -20.76
C ARG A 381 9.10 25.36 -21.06
N TYR A 382 8.03 25.25 -20.30
CA TYR A 382 7.05 24.18 -20.45
C TYR A 382 5.67 24.72 -20.78
N ARG A 383 5.00 24.07 -21.74
CA ARG A 383 3.54 24.17 -21.87
C ARG A 383 2.92 23.16 -20.92
N ILE A 384 2.13 23.64 -19.97
CA ILE A 384 1.54 22.83 -18.91
C ILE A 384 0.05 22.73 -19.17
N ARG A 385 -0.47 21.51 -19.28
CA ARG A 385 -1.90 21.25 -19.42
C ARG A 385 -2.44 20.54 -18.18
N PRO A 386 -3.30 21.21 -17.40
CA PRO A 386 -4.02 20.54 -16.33
C PRO A 386 -4.98 19.48 -16.85
N VAL A 387 -5.16 18.42 -16.08
CA VAL A 387 -6.08 17.31 -16.36
C VAL A 387 -6.78 16.93 -15.08
N LEU A 388 -8.10 16.91 -15.12
CA LEU A 388 -8.93 16.36 -14.05
C LEU A 388 -9.20 14.89 -14.37
N THR A 389 -9.02 14.03 -13.37
CA THR A 389 -9.41 12.63 -13.45
C THR A 389 -10.16 12.20 -12.20
N ALA A 390 -11.15 11.33 -12.33
CA ALA A 390 -11.81 10.74 -11.17
C ALA A 390 -12.47 9.40 -11.54
N PRO A 391 -12.61 8.44 -10.61
CA PRO A 391 -13.38 7.21 -10.83
C PRO A 391 -14.84 7.44 -11.22
N SER A 392 -15.40 8.58 -10.80
CA SER A 392 -16.79 8.99 -11.09
C SER A 392 -16.97 9.55 -12.50
N LEU A 393 -15.88 9.84 -13.23
CA LEU A 393 -15.91 10.40 -14.58
C LEU A 393 -15.73 9.31 -15.63
N PRO A 394 -16.37 9.44 -16.81
CA PRO A 394 -16.17 8.50 -17.92
C PRO A 394 -14.76 8.54 -18.52
N GLY A 395 -13.96 9.56 -18.19
CA GLY A 395 -12.57 9.68 -18.60
C GLY A 395 -11.94 11.00 -18.17
N PRO A 396 -10.65 11.21 -18.49
CA PRO A 396 -9.96 12.45 -18.16
C PRO A 396 -10.57 13.68 -18.83
N VAL A 397 -10.65 14.79 -18.08
CA VAL A 397 -11.07 16.11 -18.57
C VAL A 397 -9.83 16.98 -18.69
N TYR A 398 -9.33 17.15 -19.91
CA TYR A 398 -8.17 17.98 -20.20
C TYR A 398 -8.58 19.46 -20.22
N ALA A 399 -7.75 20.32 -19.62
CA ALA A 399 -7.93 21.76 -19.72
C ALA A 399 -7.94 22.19 -21.19
N ARG A 400 -8.81 23.12 -21.58
CA ARG A 400 -8.89 23.62 -22.96
C ARG A 400 -7.58 24.26 -23.41
N ASP A 401 -7.04 25.14 -22.59
CA ASP A 401 -5.86 25.92 -22.89
C ASP A 401 -4.71 25.53 -21.94
N PRO A 402 -3.47 25.37 -22.46
CA PRO A 402 -2.30 25.17 -21.62
C PRO A 402 -1.80 26.52 -21.10
N ILE A 403 -1.16 26.49 -19.94
CA ILE A 403 -0.38 27.61 -19.41
C ILE A 403 1.11 27.47 -19.77
N GLU A 404 1.91 28.52 -19.66
CA GLU A 404 3.37 28.47 -19.85
C GLU A 404 4.11 28.93 -18.61
N ILE A 405 5.02 28.08 -18.15
CA ILE A 405 5.84 28.33 -16.96
C ILE A 405 7.28 27.88 -17.25
N ASP A 406 8.24 28.68 -16.80
CA ASP A 406 9.67 28.36 -16.87
C ASP A 406 10.05 27.49 -15.64
N TYR A 407 10.91 26.48 -15.83
CA TYR A 407 11.56 25.75 -14.75
C TYR A 407 13.08 25.98 -14.79
N PRO A 408 13.73 26.34 -13.66
CA PRO A 408 13.09 26.82 -12.44
C PRO A 408 12.30 28.12 -12.68
N PRO A 409 11.21 28.37 -11.93
CA PRO A 409 10.45 29.60 -12.04
C PRO A 409 11.27 30.79 -11.51
N ARG A 410 11.01 31.98 -12.08
CA ARG A 410 11.60 33.24 -11.60
C ARG A 410 10.66 33.86 -10.58
N LEU A 411 11.02 33.83 -9.30
CA LEU A 411 10.16 34.31 -8.22
C LEU A 411 10.46 35.77 -7.83
N PRO A 412 9.47 36.51 -7.32
CA PRO A 412 9.67 37.88 -6.84
C PRO A 412 10.83 37.97 -5.85
N GLY A 413 11.73 38.93 -6.06
CA GLY A 413 12.85 39.20 -5.14
C GLY A 413 14.05 38.26 -5.27
N THR A 414 14.07 37.31 -6.22
CA THR A 414 15.28 36.56 -6.58
C THR A 414 16.08 37.35 -7.62
N SER A 415 17.11 38.08 -7.19
CA SER A 415 18.09 38.68 -8.11
C SER A 415 18.97 37.55 -8.67
N GLU A 416 19.11 37.46 -10.00
CA GLU A 416 20.15 36.63 -10.64
C GLU A 416 21.56 37.11 -10.27
#